data_AF-A0ABD5JN40-F1
#
_entry.id   AF-A0ABD5JN40-F1
#
_cell.length_a   1.000
_cell.length_b   1.000
_cell.length_c   1.000
_cell.angle_alpha   90.00
_cell.angle_beta   90.00
_cell.angle_gamma   90.00
#
_symmetry.space_group_name_H-M   'P 1'
#
loop_
_entity.id
_entity.type
_entity.pdbx_description
1 polymer ?
#
loop_
_entity_poly.entity_id
_entity_poly.type
_entity_poly.pdbx_seq_one_letter_code
_entity_poly.pdbx_strand_id
1 'polypeptide(L)'
;MLIKVVGELFNERAFDAVTTEMIGARAGVTGPALYRHFPSKQALLIAVLEDPLDELLTNARKTAAEVTDPREALEAMIDYHVARTLENVPFTLVFLKNEHNVPEDERHRMRRMMRRTPKNGLGW
;
A
#
# COMPACT_ATOMS: atom_id res chain seq x y z
N MET A 1 1.25 -12.08 -4.79
CA MET A 1 2.44 -12.86 -4.37
C MET A 1 3.71 -12.01 -4.34
N LEU A 2 4.14 -11.39 -5.45
CA LEU A 2 5.37 -10.58 -5.47
C LEU A 2 5.31 -9.36 -4.52
N ILE A 3 4.29 -8.51 -4.63
CA ILE A 3 4.15 -7.29 -3.80
C ILE A 3 4.14 -7.62 -2.30
N LYS A 4 3.49 -8.72 -1.91
CA LYS A 4 3.52 -9.21 -0.53
C LYS A 4 4.95 -9.51 -0.06
N VAL A 5 5.72 -10.27 -0.84
CA VAL A 5 7.13 -10.57 -0.53
C VAL A 5 7.98 -9.31 -0.41
N VAL A 6 7.77 -8.35 -1.32
CA VAL A 6 8.49 -7.06 -1.30
C VAL A 6 8.14 -6.27 -0.03
N GLY A 7 6.86 -6.20 0.35
CA GLY A 7 6.42 -5.53 1.57
C GLY A 7 6.92 -6.19 2.85
N GLU A 8 6.97 -7.52 2.91
CA GLU A 8 7.60 -8.28 4.00
C GLU A 8 9.09 -7.92 4.13
N LEU A 9 9.84 -7.92 3.03
CA LEU A 9 11.27 -7.59 3.06
C LEU A 9 11.54 -6.15 3.49
N PHE A 10 10.75 -5.17 3.03
CA PHE A 10 10.87 -3.78 3.47
C PHE A 10 10.35 -3.52 4.90
N ASN A 11 9.60 -4.46 5.47
CA ASN A 11 9.24 -4.42 6.88
C ASN A 11 10.30 -5.06 7.78
N GLU A 12 10.90 -6.16 7.32
CA GLU A 12 11.95 -6.91 8.01
C GLU A 12 13.30 -6.16 8.02
N ARG A 13 13.59 -5.36 6.99
CA ARG A 13 14.93 -4.79 6.74
C ARG A 13 14.88 -3.33 6.32
N ALA A 14 15.96 -2.61 6.60
CA ALA A 14 16.17 -1.27 6.05
C ALA A 14 16.23 -1.30 4.51
N PHE A 15 15.77 -0.23 3.86
CA PHE A 15 15.71 -0.11 2.40
C PHE A 15 17.02 -0.54 1.72
N ASP A 16 18.17 -0.05 2.18
CA ASP A 16 19.47 -0.34 1.58
C ASP A 16 19.89 -1.81 1.68
N ALA A 17 19.42 -2.52 2.72
CA ALA A 17 19.70 -3.93 2.93
C ALA A 17 18.80 -4.87 2.13
N VAL A 18 17.77 -4.36 1.45
CA VAL A 18 16.94 -5.13 0.52
C VAL A 18 17.55 -5.06 -0.87
N THR A 19 17.82 -6.21 -1.49
CA THR A 19 18.27 -6.29 -2.89
C THR A 19 17.21 -6.95 -3.79
N THR A 20 17.27 -6.67 -5.09
CA THR A 20 16.37 -7.28 -6.07
C THR A 20 16.60 -8.78 -6.23
N GLU A 21 17.82 -9.26 -5.98
CA GLU A 21 18.14 -10.70 -5.92
C GLU A 21 17.45 -11.37 -4.73
N MET A 22 17.44 -10.73 -3.55
CA MET A 22 16.73 -11.24 -2.38
C MET A 22 15.22 -11.33 -2.63
N ILE A 23 14.66 -10.28 -3.25
CA ILE A 23 13.24 -10.25 -3.65
C ILE A 23 12.97 -11.39 -4.63
N GLY A 24 13.80 -11.54 -5.66
CA GLY A 24 13.66 -12.60 -6.67
C GLY A 24 13.70 -13.99 -6.07
N ALA A 25 14.70 -14.25 -5.21
CA ALA A 25 14.87 -15.52 -4.52
C ALA A 25 13.65 -15.87 -3.65
N ARG A 26 13.11 -14.90 -2.89
CA ARG A 26 11.95 -15.14 -2.01
C ARG A 26 10.62 -15.21 -2.77
N ALA A 27 10.49 -14.50 -3.89
CA ALA A 27 9.29 -14.52 -4.72
C ALA A 27 9.31 -15.63 -5.79
N GLY A 28 10.39 -16.41 -5.92
CA GLY A 28 10.53 -17.44 -6.94
C GLY A 28 10.61 -16.89 -8.36
N VAL A 29 11.15 -15.69 -8.55
CA VAL A 29 11.30 -15.02 -9.85
C VAL A 29 12.76 -14.62 -10.09
N THR A 30 13.17 -14.52 -11.36
CA THR A 30 14.52 -14.07 -11.70
C THR A 30 14.63 -12.55 -11.62
N GLY A 31 15.84 -12.04 -11.32
CA GLY A 31 16.13 -10.59 -11.35
C GLY A 31 15.70 -9.91 -12.66
N PRO A 32 16.00 -10.46 -13.86
CA PRO A 32 15.53 -9.89 -15.12
C PRO A 32 14.00 -9.84 -15.27
N ALA A 33 13.26 -10.80 -14.71
CA ALA A 33 11.80 -10.77 -14.72
C ALA A 33 11.25 -9.64 -13.83
N LEU A 34 11.89 -9.40 -12.69
CA LEU A 34 11.60 -8.27 -11.80
C LEU A 34 11.80 -6.92 -12.49
N TYR A 35 12.96 -6.72 -13.12
CA TYR A 35 13.30 -5.46 -13.77
C TYR A 35 12.41 -5.11 -14.98
N ARG A 36 11.76 -6.12 -15.59
CA ARG A 36 10.79 -5.88 -16.68
C ARG A 36 9.57 -5.09 -16.22
N HIS A 37 9.13 -5.30 -14.99
CA HIS A 37 7.95 -4.66 -14.42
C HIS A 37 8.30 -3.49 -13.51
N PHE A 38 9.45 -3.54 -12.86
CA PHE A 38 9.88 -2.52 -11.91
C PHE A 38 11.29 -2.03 -12.24
N PRO A 39 11.45 -0.81 -12.76
CA PRO A 39 12.75 -0.33 -13.22
C PRO A 39 13.76 -0.09 -12.09
N SER A 40 13.30 -0.04 -10.84
CA SER A 40 14.16 0.20 -9.67
C SER A 40 13.61 -0.40 -8.38
N LYS A 41 14.47 -0.46 -7.35
CA LYS A 41 14.05 -0.81 -5.99
C LYS A 41 13.07 0.21 -5.40
N GLN A 42 13.22 1.50 -5.74
CA GLN A 42 12.22 2.51 -5.41
C GLN A 42 10.86 2.21 -6.07
N ALA A 43 10.83 1.78 -7.34
CA ALA A 43 9.58 1.44 -8.01
C ALA A 43 8.88 0.24 -7.34
N LEU A 44 9.65 -0.74 -6.86
CA LEU A 44 9.12 -1.85 -6.05
C LEU A 44 8.55 -1.37 -4.72
N LEU A 45 9.26 -0.46 -4.03
CA LEU A 45 8.75 0.14 -2.79
C LEU A 45 7.46 0.92 -3.06
N ILE A 46 7.42 1.76 -4.11
CA ILE A 46 6.22 2.53 -4.47
C ILE A 46 5.03 1.60 -4.76
N ALA A 47 5.21 0.51 -5.50
CA ALA A 47 4.14 -0.43 -5.79
C ALA A 47 3.56 -1.10 -4.53
N VAL A 48 4.41 -1.44 -3.54
CA VAL A 48 3.95 -1.91 -2.22
C VAL A 48 3.09 -0.87 -1.50
N LEU A 49 3.39 0.40 -1.75
CA LEU A 49 2.76 1.52 -1.05
C LEU A 49 1.46 1.99 -1.73
N GLU A 50 1.37 1.93 -3.06
CA GLU A 50 0.22 2.40 -3.82
C GLU A 50 -0.97 1.45 -3.78
N ASP A 51 -0.74 0.17 -4.10
CA ASP A 51 -1.80 -0.82 -4.28
C ASP A 51 -2.77 -0.88 -3.07
N PRO A 52 -2.28 -0.99 -1.81
CA PRO A 52 -3.18 -1.11 -0.67
C PRO A 52 -3.98 0.16 -0.39
N LEU A 53 -3.39 1.33 -0.70
CA LEU A 53 -4.03 2.62 -0.45
C LEU A 53 -5.15 2.89 -1.47
N ASP A 54 -4.90 2.59 -2.75
CA ASP A 54 -5.91 2.74 -3.79
C ASP A 54 -7.08 1.76 -3.61
N GLU A 55 -6.80 0.52 -3.20
CA GLU A 55 -7.83 -0.45 -2.87
C GLU A 55 -8.69 -0.01 -1.67
N LEU A 56 -8.05 0.49 -0.60
CA LEU A 56 -8.75 0.99 0.58
C LEU A 56 -9.66 2.18 0.24
N LEU A 57 -9.16 3.14 -0.55
CA LEU A 57 -9.94 4.31 -0.97
C LEU A 57 -11.09 3.92 -1.92
N THR A 58 -10.86 2.95 -2.79
CA THR A 58 -11.88 2.43 -3.70
C THR A 58 -12.99 1.74 -2.93
N ASN A 59 -12.65 0.87 -1.97
CA ASN A 59 -13.62 0.23 -1.09
C ASN A 59 -14.41 1.26 -0.28
N ALA A 60 -13.74 2.22 0.35
CA ALA A 60 -14.40 3.27 1.12
C ALA A 60 -15.40 4.08 0.28
N ARG A 61 -15.03 4.45 -0.95
CA ARG A 61 -15.95 5.17 -1.87
C ARG A 61 -17.15 4.32 -2.26
N LYS A 62 -16.92 3.04 -2.54
CA LYS A 62 -17.99 2.09 -2.88
C LYS A 62 -18.97 1.91 -1.72
N THR A 63 -18.45 1.61 -0.53
CA THR A 63 -19.26 1.45 0.68
C THR A 63 -20.05 2.70 1.00
N ALA A 64 -19.46 3.89 0.89
CA ALA A 64 -20.16 5.16 1.10
C ALA A 64 -21.28 5.44 0.06
N ALA A 65 -21.19 4.85 -1.13
CA ALA A 65 -22.21 5.01 -2.18
C ALA A 65 -23.34 3.98 -2.06
N GLU A 66 -23.06 2.80 -1.50
CA GLU A 66 -23.99 1.66 -1.49
C GLU A 66 -24.67 1.45 -0.12
N VAL A 67 -24.03 1.84 0.98
CA VAL A 67 -24.53 1.64 2.35
C VAL A 67 -25.09 2.96 2.89
N THR A 68 -26.39 2.97 3.18
CA THR A 68 -27.12 4.19 3.59
C THR A 68 -26.98 4.52 5.07
N ASP A 69 -26.85 3.52 5.93
CA ASP A 69 -26.61 3.75 7.36
C ASP A 69 -25.12 4.10 7.61
N PRO A 70 -24.81 5.27 8.20
CA PRO A 70 -23.42 5.69 8.40
C PRO A 70 -22.61 4.80 9.35
N ARG A 71 -23.26 4.15 10.32
CA ARG A 71 -22.58 3.24 11.24
C ARG A 71 -22.23 1.95 10.53
N GLU A 72 -23.19 1.36 9.81
CA GLU A 72 -22.94 0.14 9.02
C GLU A 72 -21.86 0.38 7.96
N ALA A 73 -21.87 1.55 7.31
CA ALA A 73 -20.84 1.92 6.35
C ALA A 73 -19.45 1.99 7.01
N LEU A 74 -19.35 2.59 8.19
CA LEU A 74 -18.09 2.70 8.92
C LEU A 74 -17.58 1.32 9.39
N GLU A 75 -18.46 0.48 9.92
CA GLU A 75 -18.14 -0.88 10.36
C GLU A 75 -17.61 -1.72 9.18
N ALA A 76 -18.28 -1.68 8.02
CA ALA A 76 -17.82 -2.37 6.82
C ALA A 76 -16.44 -1.89 6.33
N MET A 77 -16.17 -0.58 6.41
CA MET A 77 -14.84 -0.03 6.07
C MET A 77 -13.76 -0.48 7.04
N ILE A 78 -14.07 -0.54 8.35
CA ILE A 78 -13.14 -1.02 9.38
C ILE A 78 -12.84 -2.50 9.16
N ASP A 79 -13.87 -3.33 8.97
CA ASP A 79 -13.72 -4.76 8.74
C ASP A 79 -12.87 -5.05 7.51
N TYR A 80 -13.13 -4.32 6.41
CA TYR A 80 -12.30 -4.40 5.21
C TYR A 80 -10.85 -4.01 5.51
N HIS A 81 -10.61 -2.89 6.20
CA HIS A 81 -9.26 -2.44 6.53
C HIS A 81 -8.50 -3.44 7.41
N VAL A 82 -9.15 -3.99 8.43
CA VAL A 82 -8.58 -5.02 9.33
C VAL A 82 -8.25 -6.28 8.55
N ALA A 83 -9.18 -6.80 7.74
CA ALA A 83 -8.96 -8.00 6.94
C ALA A 83 -7.73 -7.85 6.01
N ARG A 84 -7.65 -6.73 5.27
CA ARG A 84 -6.51 -6.45 4.38
C ARG A 84 -5.19 -6.28 5.12
N THR A 85 -5.23 -5.73 6.33
CA THR A 85 -4.06 -5.54 7.19
C THR A 85 -3.54 -6.85 7.78
N LEU A 86 -4.40 -7.87 7.93
CA LEU A 86 -4.00 -9.20 8.37
C LEU A 86 -3.41 -10.05 7.24
N GLU A 87 -3.80 -9.79 5.99
CA GLU A 87 -3.32 -10.54 4.82
C GLU A 87 -1.91 -10.11 4.35
N ASN A 88 -1.54 -8.85 4.59
CA ASN A 88 -0.31 -8.23 4.12
C ASN A 88 0.32 -7.34 5.19
N VAL A 89 1.61 -7.03 5.06
CA VAL A 89 2.22 -6.02 5.92
C VAL A 89 1.45 -4.70 5.74
N PRO A 90 1.03 -4.02 6.83
CA PRO A 90 0.30 -2.78 6.72
C PRO A 90 1.13 -1.74 5.95
N PHE A 91 0.53 -1.21 4.88
CA PHE A 91 1.09 -0.11 4.07
C PHE A 91 1.68 1.00 4.95
N THR A 92 0.94 1.42 5.98
CA THR A 92 1.35 2.47 6.91
C THR A 92 2.68 2.15 7.60
N LEU A 93 2.93 0.90 7.99
CA LEU A 93 4.20 0.51 8.62
C LEU A 93 5.35 0.56 7.62
N VAL A 94 5.16 0.05 6.41
CA VAL A 94 6.19 0.11 5.36
C VAL A 94 6.49 1.56 5.00
N PHE A 95 5.47 2.40 4.86
CA PHE A 95 5.61 3.82 4.57
C PHE A 95 6.41 4.53 5.66
N LEU A 96 6.01 4.42 6.94
CA LEU A 96 6.69 5.11 8.04
C LEU A 96 8.15 4.70 8.18
N LYS A 97 8.49 3.43 7.95
CA LYS A 97 9.87 2.93 7.98
C LYS A 97 10.72 3.42 6.81
N ASN A 98 10.11 3.62 5.65
CA ASN A 98 10.84 3.86 4.40
C ASN A 98 10.58 5.22 3.77
N GLU A 99 9.87 6.12 4.46
CA GLU A 99 9.41 7.39 3.90
C GLU A 99 10.56 8.17 3.24
N HIS A 100 11.71 8.28 3.91
CA HIS A 100 12.88 8.99 3.39
C HIS A 100 13.44 8.43 2.06
N ASN A 101 13.15 7.17 1.73
CA ASN A 101 13.59 6.49 0.51
C ASN A 101 12.58 6.58 -0.65
N VAL A 102 11.39 7.11 -0.38
CA VAL A 102 10.37 7.37 -1.40
C VAL A 102 10.65 8.74 -2.03
N PRO A 103 10.60 8.90 -3.38
CA PRO A 103 10.73 10.20 -4.04
C PRO A 103 9.77 11.27 -3.49
N GLU A 104 10.17 12.54 -3.51
CA GLU A 104 9.43 13.63 -2.84
C GLU A 104 8.01 13.84 -3.37
N ASP A 105 7.86 13.81 -4.68
CA ASP A 105 6.58 13.88 -5.38
C ASP A 105 5.65 12.73 -4.96
N GLU A 106 6.16 11.51 -4.87
CA GLU A 106 5.41 10.33 -4.43
C GLU A 106 5.06 10.39 -2.94
N ARG A 107 6.00 10.80 -2.07
CA ARG A 107 5.70 11.02 -0.64
C ARG A 107 4.58 12.03 -0.47
N HIS A 108 4.65 13.15 -1.18
CA HIS A 108 3.62 14.18 -1.13
C HIS A 108 2.28 13.65 -1.65
N ARG A 109 2.28 12.86 -2.73
CA ARG A 109 1.08 12.22 -3.25
C ARG A 109 0.45 11.26 -2.24
N MET A 110 1.23 10.35 -1.66
CA MET A 110 0.77 9.40 -0.65
C MET A 110 0.24 10.10 0.61
N ARG A 111 0.95 11.13 1.11
CA ARG A 111 0.48 11.97 2.23
C ARG A 111 -0.85 12.67 1.91
N ARG A 112 -1.02 13.18 0.68
CA ARG A 112 -2.28 13.80 0.24
C ARG A 112 -3.40 12.76 0.17
N MET A 113 -3.13 11.55 -0.28
CA MET A 113 -4.11 10.47 -0.33
C MET A 113 -4.55 10.04 1.07
N MET A 114 -3.62 9.83 2.00
CA MET A 114 -3.93 9.54 3.41
C MET A 114 -4.75 10.67 4.07
N ARG A 115 -4.49 11.93 3.70
CA ARG A 115 -5.22 13.10 4.22
C ARG A 115 -6.56 13.36 3.53
N ARG A 116 -6.82 12.74 2.38
CA ARG A 116 -8.10 12.85 1.67
C ARG A 116 -9.11 11.89 2.30
N THR A 117 -9.65 12.26 3.45
CA THR A 117 -11.01 11.86 3.83
C THR A 117 -11.95 12.30 2.70
N PRO A 118 -12.97 11.50 2.32
CA PRO A 118 -13.90 11.90 1.27
C PRO A 118 -14.59 13.19 1.70
N LYS A 119 -14.18 14.32 1.09
CA LYS A 119 -14.82 15.63 1.29
C LYS A 119 -16.23 15.72 0.68
N ASN A 120 -16.76 14.63 0.13
CA ASN A 120 -18.00 14.63 -0.66
C ASN A 120 -19.02 13.59 -0.16
N GLY A 121 -19.26 13.49 1.16
CA GLY A 121 -20.26 12.53 1.68
C GLY A 121 -20.93 12.91 3.00
N LEU A 122 -20.60 14.04 3.62
CA LEU A 122 -21.25 14.49 4.86
C LEU A 122 -21.73 15.92 4.65
N GLY A 123 -22.84 16.04 3.92
CA GLY A 123 -23.69 17.21 3.97
C GLY A 123 -24.57 17.10 5.21
N TRP A 124 -24.10 17.70 6.31
CA TRP A 124 -24.96 18.25 7.37
C TRP A 124 -24.57 19.72 7.50
#